data_AF-A0AAP1RBQ8-F1
#
_entry.id   AF-A0AAP1RBQ8-F1
#
_cell.length_a   1.000
_cell.length_b   1.000
_cell.length_c   1.000
_cell.angle_alpha   90.00
_cell.angle_beta   90.00
_cell.angle_gamma   90.00
#
_symmetry.space_group_name_H-M   'P 1'
#
loop_
_entity.id
_entity.type
_entity.pdbx_description
1 polymer ?
#
loop_
_entity_poly.entity_id
_entity_poly.type
_entity_poly.pdbx_seq_one_letter_code
_entity_poly.pdbx_strand_id
1 'polypeptide(L)'
;YCSPKPLRYAFSFYGLVDLLAILPGFLALLYPDAQYLLIVRVIRMLRIFRVLKLRQYLSQANFLLTALRGSKQKIFVFFLTVMTLVTVFGALMYVVEGPEHGFTSIPRGIYWAIV
;
A
#
# COMPACT_ATOMS: atom_id res chain seq x y z
N TYR A 1 6.12 -16.34 -12.94
CA TYR A 1 5.04 -17.29 -13.25
C TYR A 1 4.78 -17.27 -14.74
N CYS A 2 5.28 -18.27 -15.49
CA CYS A 2 4.93 -18.44 -16.90
C CYS A 2 3.66 -19.29 -16.99
N SER A 3 2.65 -18.80 -17.71
CA SER A 3 1.42 -19.56 -17.96
C SER A 3 1.77 -20.82 -18.78
N PRO A 4 1.34 -22.02 -18.37
CA PRO A 4 1.61 -23.26 -19.10
C PRO A 4 0.89 -23.32 -20.47
N LYS A 5 -0.01 -22.38 -20.78
CA LYS A 5 -0.70 -22.29 -22.08
C LYS A 5 -0.78 -20.83 -22.56
N PRO A 6 0.23 -20.32 -23.28
CA PRO A 6 0.33 -18.90 -23.65
C PRO A 6 -0.80 -18.44 -24.58
N LEU A 7 -1.22 -19.27 -25.53
CA LEU A 7 -2.34 -18.96 -26.44
C LEU A 7 -3.66 -18.81 -25.68
N ARG A 8 -3.95 -19.70 -24.72
CA ARG A 8 -5.17 -19.63 -23.91
C ARG A 8 -5.20 -18.41 -23.00
N TYR A 9 -4.03 -17.92 -22.59
CA TYR A 9 -3.88 -16.68 -21.85
C TYR A 9 -4.12 -15.46 -22.75
N ALA A 10 -3.55 -15.42 -23.97
CA ALA A 10 -3.72 -14.32 -24.91
C ALA A 10 -5.19 -14.03 -25.25
N PHE A 11 -6.02 -15.07 -25.38
CA PHE A 11 -7.47 -14.94 -25.61
C PHE A 11 -8.31 -14.84 -24.33
N SER A 12 -7.70 -14.88 -23.15
CA SER A 12 -8.42 -14.62 -21.90
C SER A 12 -8.72 -13.14 -21.72
N PHE A 13 -9.73 -12.80 -20.93
CA PHE A 13 -10.06 -11.41 -20.61
C PHE A 13 -8.84 -10.61 -20.13
N TYR A 14 -8.01 -11.20 -19.26
CA TYR A 14 -6.81 -10.54 -18.74
C TYR A 14 -5.67 -10.44 -19.76
N GLY A 15 -5.52 -11.43 -20.64
CA GLY A 15 -4.53 -11.38 -21.72
C GLY A 15 -4.90 -10.37 -22.81
N LEU A 16 -6.19 -10.23 -23.13
CA LEU A 16 -6.70 -9.17 -24.01
C LEU A 16 -6.44 -7.78 -23.41
N VAL A 17 -6.70 -7.60 -22.11
CA VAL A 17 -6.42 -6.34 -21.41
C VAL A 17 -4.92 -6.01 -21.42
N ASP A 18 -4.05 -7.00 -21.21
CA ASP A 18 -2.60 -6.79 -21.26
C ASP A 18 -2.12 -6.47 -22.67
N LEU A 19 -2.62 -7.20 -23.68
CA LEU A 19 -2.34 -6.96 -25.09
C LEU A 19 -2.74 -5.53 -25.49
N LEU A 20 -3.98 -5.13 -25.19
CA LEU A 20 -4.49 -3.78 -25.49
C LEU A 20 -3.72 -2.67 -24.76
N ALA A 21 -3.08 -2.95 -23.62
CA ALA A 21 -2.27 -1.97 -22.91
C ALA A 21 -0.89 -1.72 -23.57
N ILE A 22 -0.32 -2.72 -24.27
CA ILE A 22 1.03 -2.67 -24.88
C ILE A 22 0.96 -2.31 -26.37
N LEU A 23 -0.07 -2.79 -27.07
CA LEU A 23 -0.30 -2.61 -28.51
C LEU A 23 -0.22 -1.14 -28.98
N PRO A 24 -0.69 -0.13 -28.21
CA PRO A 24 -0.50 1.29 -28.54
C PRO A 24 0.93 1.76 -28.69
N GLY A 25 1.84 1.27 -27.84
CA GLY A 25 3.25 1.62 -27.90
C GLY A 25 3.94 1.00 -29.10
N PHE A 26 3.55 -0.23 -29.43
CA PHE A 26 4.13 -0.99 -30.52
C PHE A 26 3.76 -0.43 -31.89
N LEU A 27 2.48 -0.10 -32.11
CA LEU A 27 2.01 0.50 -33.36
C LEU A 27 2.62 1.87 -33.65
N ALA A 28 2.86 2.67 -32.61
CA ALA A 28 3.48 3.99 -32.75
C ALA A 28 4.95 3.93 -33.22
N LEU A 29 5.63 2.80 -33.01
CA LEU A 29 7.01 2.59 -33.41
C LEU A 29 7.13 2.17 -34.88
N LEU A 30 6.07 1.57 -35.44
CA LEU A 30 6.04 1.04 -36.80
C LEU A 30 5.55 2.06 -37.86
N TYR A 31 4.65 2.99 -37.52
CA TYR A 31 4.02 3.89 -38.50
C TYR A 31 3.91 5.35 -38.00
N PRO A 32 4.86 6.24 -38.38
CA PRO A 32 4.92 7.62 -37.88
C PRO A 32 4.13 8.68 -38.69
N ASP A 33 3.55 8.35 -39.84
CA ASP A 33 3.18 9.36 -40.86
C ASP A 33 1.83 10.10 -40.61
N ALA A 34 1.74 11.33 -41.12
CA ALA A 34 0.97 12.45 -40.54
C ALA A 34 -0.57 12.37 -40.54
N GLN A 35 -1.20 11.32 -41.07
CA GLN A 35 -2.66 11.09 -40.93
C GLN A 35 -2.98 9.97 -39.91
N TYR A 36 -2.02 9.07 -39.70
CA TYR A 36 -2.09 8.02 -38.68
C TYR A 36 -1.89 8.57 -37.26
N LEU A 37 -1.35 9.78 -37.12
CA LEU A 37 -1.17 10.44 -35.82
C LEU A 37 -2.48 10.63 -35.05
N LEU A 38 -3.62 10.82 -35.72
CA LEU A 38 -4.94 10.88 -35.09
C LEU A 38 -5.37 9.52 -34.52
N ILE A 39 -5.18 8.45 -35.30
CA ILE A 39 -5.48 7.07 -34.87
C ILE A 39 -4.54 6.68 -33.73
N VAL A 40 -3.25 7.00 -33.82
CA VAL A 40 -2.25 6.81 -32.76
C VAL A 40 -2.64 7.57 -31.49
N ARG A 41 -3.24 8.77 -31.60
CA ARG A 41 -3.72 9.54 -30.44
C ARG A 41 -4.87 8.85 -29.72
N VAL A 42 -5.85 8.30 -30.45
CA VAL A 42 -6.94 7.48 -29.88
C VAL A 42 -6.39 6.20 -29.25
N ILE A 43 -5.48 5.52 -29.94
CA ILE A 43 -4.82 4.30 -29.46
C ILE A 43 -3.98 4.59 -28.20
N ARG A 44 -3.33 5.75 -28.06
CA ARG A 44 -2.63 6.16 -26.83
C ARG A 44 -3.56 6.26 -25.62
N MET A 45 -4.83 6.64 -25.80
CA MET A 45 -5.80 6.70 -24.71
C MET A 45 -6.13 5.32 -24.14
N LEU A 46 -5.99 4.24 -24.93
CA LEU A 46 -6.16 2.86 -24.47
C LEU A 46 -5.16 2.46 -23.36
N ARG A 47 -4.06 3.20 -23.19
CA ARG A 47 -3.14 2.99 -22.06
C ARG A 47 -3.83 3.17 -20.70
N ILE A 48 -5.00 3.81 -20.62
CA ILE A 48 -5.80 3.88 -19.38
C ILE A 48 -6.14 2.49 -18.83
N PHE A 49 -6.31 1.48 -19.70
CA PHE A 49 -6.55 0.10 -19.31
C PHE A 49 -5.37 -0.53 -18.56
N ARG A 50 -4.17 0.07 -18.60
CA ARG A 50 -3.03 -0.35 -17.77
C ARG A 50 -3.37 -0.29 -16.27
N VAL A 51 -4.33 0.54 -15.85
CA VAL A 51 -4.85 0.55 -14.46
C VAL A 51 -5.41 -0.81 -14.05
N LEU A 52 -5.89 -1.64 -14.98
CA LEU A 52 -6.39 -2.97 -14.66
C LEU A 52 -5.29 -3.91 -14.16
N LYS A 53 -4.00 -3.63 -14.44
CA LYS A 53 -2.86 -4.33 -13.81
C LYS A 53 -2.73 -4.04 -12.31
N LEU A 54 -3.31 -2.94 -11.78
CA LEU A 54 -3.34 -2.71 -10.33
C LEU A 54 -4.04 -3.84 -9.58
N ARG A 55 -4.95 -4.60 -10.20
CA ARG A 55 -5.61 -5.75 -9.55
C ARG A 55 -4.62 -6.78 -9.00
N GLN A 56 -3.49 -7.00 -9.68
CA GLN A 56 -2.45 -7.90 -9.19
C GLN A 56 -1.81 -7.38 -7.89
N TYR A 57 -1.58 -6.07 -7.80
CA TYR A 57 -1.07 -5.41 -6.60
C TYR A 57 -2.13 -5.37 -5.48
N LEU A 58 -3.41 -5.18 -5.83
CA LEU A 58 -4.52 -5.22 -4.88
C LEU A 58 -4.66 -6.59 -4.21
N SER A 59 -4.35 -7.69 -4.90
CA SER A 59 -4.34 -9.03 -4.29
C SER A 59 -3.29 -9.16 -3.16
N GLN A 60 -2.07 -8.66 -3.39
CA GLN A 60 -1.01 -8.65 -2.38
C GLN A 60 -1.36 -7.72 -1.20
N ALA A 61 -1.94 -6.56 -1.50
CA ALA A 61 -2.44 -5.64 -0.46
C ALA A 61 -3.53 -6.29 0.39
N ASN A 62 -4.46 -7.03 -0.22
CA ASN A 62 -5.50 -7.77 0.49
C ASN A 62 -4.91 -8.88 1.38
N PHE A 63 -3.86 -9.57 0.93
CA PHE A 63 -3.15 -10.54 1.76
C PHE A 63 -2.55 -9.90 3.00
N LEU A 64 -1.85 -8.78 2.85
CA LEU A 64 -1.28 -8.03 3.97
C LEU A 64 -2.38 -7.52 4.92
N LEU A 65 -3.48 -6.99 4.39
CA LEU A 65 -4.63 -6.55 5.19
C LEU A 65 -5.25 -7.72 5.97
N THR A 66 -5.32 -8.90 5.37
CA THR A 66 -5.85 -10.10 6.03
C THR A 66 -4.93 -10.57 7.14
N ALA A 67 -3.61 -10.56 6.92
CA ALA A 67 -2.61 -10.88 7.94
C ALA A 67 -2.63 -9.89 9.12
N LEU A 68 -2.76 -8.59 8.83
CA LEU A 68 -2.94 -7.54 9.84
C LEU A 68 -4.23 -7.72 10.64
N ARG A 69 -5.35 -8.00 9.96
CA ARG A 69 -6.64 -8.29 10.62
C ARG A 69 -6.58 -9.55 11.49
N GLY A 70 -5.85 -10.58 11.05
CA GLY A 70 -5.60 -11.77 11.86
C GLY A 70 -4.77 -11.49 13.11
N SER A 71 -3.84 -10.53 13.03
CA SER A 71 -2.99 -10.12 14.16
C SER A 71 -3.60 -9.04 15.04
N LYS A 72 -4.81 -8.53 14.72
CA LYS A 72 -5.43 -7.38 15.41
C LYS A 72 -5.51 -7.56 16.93
N GLN A 73 -5.86 -8.76 17.40
CA GLN A 73 -6.03 -9.04 18.82
C GLN A 73 -4.69 -8.97 19.57
N LYS A 74 -3.63 -9.53 18.98
CA LYS A 74 -2.28 -9.47 19.55
C LYS A 74 -1.74 -8.05 19.57
N ILE A 75 -1.94 -7.30 18.49
CA ILE A 75 -1.56 -5.88 18.39
C ILE A 75 -2.31 -5.07 19.46
N PHE A 76 -3.61 -5.28 19.61
CA PHE A 76 -4.42 -4.57 20.59
C PHE A 76 -3.96 -4.81 22.03
N VAL A 77 -3.72 -6.09 22.40
CA VAL A 77 -3.20 -6.43 23.73
C VAL A 77 -1.81 -5.82 23.96
N PHE A 78 -0.92 -5.86 22.97
CA PHE A 78 0.39 -5.23 23.05
C PHE A 78 0.29 -3.73 23.35
N PHE A 79 -0.52 -2.98 22.59
CA PHE A 79 -0.72 -1.55 22.82
C PHE A 79 -1.34 -1.26 24.18
N LEU A 80 -2.31 -2.07 24.63
CA LEU A 80 -2.96 -1.88 25.93
C LEU A 80 -1.96 -2.08 27.09
N THR A 81 -1.11 -3.10 26.99
CA THR A 81 -0.04 -3.34 27.98
C THR A 81 0.96 -2.19 28.00
N VAL A 82 1.42 -1.71 26.83
CA VAL A 82 2.34 -0.56 26.74
C VAL A 82 1.72 0.70 27.33
N MET A 83 0.46 1.02 27.00
CA MET A 83 -0.24 2.18 27.56
C MET A 83 -0.38 2.11 29.08
N THR A 84 -0.70 0.93 29.62
CA THR A 84 -0.79 0.72 31.07
C THR A 84 0.56 0.95 31.73
N LEU A 85 1.62 0.37 31.16
CA LEU A 85 2.97 0.43 31.67
C LEU A 85 3.53 1.86 31.68
N VAL A 86 3.39 2.57 30.55
CA VAL A 86 3.83 3.97 30.42
C VAL A 86 3.03 4.88 31.36
N THR A 87 1.73 4.63 31.56
CA THR A 87 0.92 5.39 32.52
C THR A 87 1.43 5.20 33.95
N VAL A 88 1.74 3.97 34.35
CA VAL A 88 2.29 3.66 35.68
C VAL A 88 3.65 4.31 35.88
N PHE A 89 4.58 4.12 34.93
CA PHE A 89 5.93 4.70 35.05
C PHE A 89 5.94 6.22 34.94
N GLY A 90 5.13 6.80 34.06
CA GLY A 90 4.99 8.25 33.95
C GLY A 90 4.41 8.90 35.20
N ALA A 91 3.42 8.25 35.84
CA ALA A 91 2.90 8.69 37.13
C ALA A 91 3.91 8.50 38.27
N LEU A 92 4.67 7.40 38.27
CA LEU A 92 5.73 7.15 39.26
C LEU A 92 6.82 8.23 39.18
N MET A 93 7.31 8.56 37.99
CA MET A 93 8.30 9.61 37.79
C MET A 93 7.80 10.98 38.28
N TYR A 94 6.53 11.30 38.02
CA TYR A 94 5.90 12.51 38.54
C TYR A 94 5.92 12.57 40.08
N VAL A 95 5.72 11.44 40.75
CA VAL A 95 5.72 11.37 42.23
C VAL A 95 7.13 11.38 42.81
N VAL A 96 8.09 10.69 42.18
CA VAL A 96 9.46 10.55 42.70
C VAL A 96 10.31 11.80 42.46
N GLU A 97 10.31 12.32 41.23
CA GLU A 97 11.17 13.46 40.87
C GLU A 97 10.47 14.81 41.00
N GLY A 98 9.14 14.83 41.01
CA GLY A 98 8.36 16.04 41.24
C GLY A 98 8.58 17.17 40.21
N PRO A 99 7.96 18.34 40.43
CA PRO A 99 8.01 19.45 39.49
C PRO A 99 9.39 20.13 39.39
N GLU A 100 10.28 19.93 40.36
CA GLU A 100 11.62 20.54 40.38
C GLU A 100 12.54 19.99 39.27
N HIS A 101 12.35 18.73 38.86
CA HIS A 101 13.13 18.08 37.80
C HIS A 101 12.41 18.05 36.45
N GLY A 102 11.37 18.87 36.27
CA GLY A 102 10.65 19.02 35.01
C GLY A 102 9.45 18.10 34.83
N PHE A 103 9.15 17.21 35.78
CA PHE A 103 7.92 16.41 35.81
C PHE A 103 6.75 17.25 36.36
N THR A 104 6.36 18.27 35.61
CA THR A 104 5.30 19.22 35.99
C THR A 104 3.88 18.66 35.81
N SER A 105 3.71 17.56 35.08
CA SER A 105 2.42 16.92 34.86
C SER A 105 2.56 15.44 34.49
N ILE A 106 1.57 14.62 34.84
CA ILE A 106 1.55 13.18 34.51
C ILE A 106 1.69 12.93 32.99
N PRO A 107 1.02 13.68 32.08
CA PRO A 107 1.21 13.52 30.63
C PRO A 107 2.66 13.75 30.17
N ARG A 108 3.41 14.64 30.83
CA ARG A 108 4.83 14.85 30.53
C ARG A 108 5.68 13.66 31.00
N GLY A 109 5.34 13.06 32.15
CA GLY A 109 5.96 11.81 32.60
C GLY A 109 5.67 10.63 31.67
N ILE A 110 4.45 10.55 31.13
CA ILE A 110 4.07 9.57 30.09
C ILE A 110 4.91 9.76 28.83
N TYR A 111 5.08 11.01 28.37
CA TYR A 111 5.93 11.30 27.21
C TYR A 111 7.38 10.86 27.46
N TRP A 112 7.95 11.16 28.62
CA TRP A 112 9.28 10.70 29.01
C TRP A 112 9.39 9.17 29.04
N ALA A 113 8.37 8.46 29.52
CA ALA A 113 8.37 7.00 29.57
C ALA A 113 8.21 6.31 28.19
N ILE A 114 7.89 7.06 27.12
CA ILE A 114 7.82 6.56 25.74
C ILE A 114 9.13 6.78 24.98
N VAL A 115 9.81 7.90 25.23
CA VAL A 115 11.03 8.35 24.54
C VAL A 115 12.25 7.58 25.05
#